data_AF-A0A0C3MY14-F1
#
_entry.id   AF-A0A0C3MY14-F1
#
_cell.length_a   1.000
_cell.length_b   1.000
_cell.length_c   1.000
_cell.angle_alpha   90.00
_cell.angle_beta   90.00
_cell.angle_gamma   90.00
#
_symmetry.space_group_name_H-M   'P 1'
#
loop_
_entity.id
_entity.type
_entity.pdbx_description
1 polymer ?
#
loop_
_entity_poly.entity_id
_entity_poly.type
_entity_poly.pdbx_seq_one_letter_code
_entity_poly.pdbx_strand_id
1 'polypeptide(L)'
;MLLVVLLKWLERNPFLWTTTVSQLVLFITLSANLKWNIIVAQSSHHPLDVPPSILPDSVVAFLVKATSMSLESVQCIWPLLNDIVWDFHPETLCDADLTFLALKTLYPPTNCCENMECSRMSELHKVEACQVVVYTLNGCEPAWVIHLYCKDCHCNYHHNYYVCDGWRTYYKGIPTFLQVSEHCCVEWQLVEICSATNCSMIFMTTFAHEASSVFGDVGWPFSPTLSMVHVWDMFVLLVLLHDHASRDEVLIIPHTGDQRNHFDMAMQEHNEWIVYHGQDEIDHYCDGWMRVYEEDQDGTPELHKSSHLK
;
A
#
# COMPACT_ATOMS: atom_id res chain seq x y z
N MET A 1 3.71 -8.38 -31.02
CA MET A 1 4.85 -7.52 -31.41
C MET A 1 6.11 -7.84 -30.60
N LEU A 2 6.00 -7.98 -29.27
CA LEU A 2 7.09 -8.38 -28.36
C LEU A 2 7.89 -9.62 -28.79
N LEU A 3 7.19 -10.68 -29.20
CA LEU A 3 7.81 -11.98 -29.56
C LEU A 3 8.71 -11.89 -30.81
N VAL A 4 8.36 -11.03 -31.78
CA VAL A 4 9.15 -10.79 -33.00
C VAL A 4 10.39 -9.92 -32.69
N VAL A 5 10.27 -8.99 -31.74
CA VAL A 5 11.40 -8.19 -31.25
C VAL A 5 12.38 -9.08 -30.48
N LEU A 6 11.88 -9.91 -29.55
CA LEU A 6 12.67 -10.90 -28.80
C LEU A 6 13.42 -11.86 -29.72
N LEU A 7 12.77 -12.41 -30.75
CA LEU A 7 13.40 -13.32 -31.72
C LEU A 7 14.53 -12.65 -32.53
N LYS A 8 14.32 -11.42 -33.01
CA LYS A 8 15.37 -10.65 -33.71
C LYS A 8 16.54 -10.27 -32.80
N TRP A 9 16.32 -10.17 -31.50
CA TRP A 9 17.33 -9.84 -30.51
C TRP A 9 18.17 -11.05 -30.08
N LEU A 10 17.54 -12.23 -29.98
CA LEU A 10 18.20 -13.52 -29.77
C LEU A 10 19.22 -13.82 -30.89
N GLU A 11 18.94 -13.43 -32.14
CA GLU A 11 19.90 -13.58 -33.24
C GLU A 11 21.15 -12.72 -33.09
N ARG A 12 21.10 -11.60 -32.34
CA ARG A 12 22.19 -10.62 -32.23
C ARG A 12 23.04 -10.74 -30.97
N ASN A 13 22.58 -11.48 -29.96
CA ASN A 13 23.24 -11.55 -28.65
C ASN A 13 23.47 -13.00 -28.22
N PRO A 14 24.70 -13.52 -28.36
CA PRO A 14 25.04 -14.90 -28.01
C PRO A 14 24.72 -15.25 -26.54
N PHE A 15 24.79 -14.26 -25.64
CA PHE A 15 24.47 -14.41 -24.21
C PHE A 15 23.00 -14.72 -23.92
N LEU A 16 22.10 -14.50 -24.90
CA LEU A 16 20.69 -14.82 -24.77
C LEU A 16 20.36 -16.24 -25.23
N TRP A 17 21.30 -16.94 -25.91
CA TRP A 17 21.06 -18.30 -26.41
C TRP A 17 20.89 -19.34 -25.29
N THR A 18 21.48 -19.08 -24.13
CA THR A 18 21.36 -19.92 -22.93
C THR A 18 20.19 -19.50 -22.05
N THR A 19 19.52 -18.39 -22.35
CA THR A 19 18.41 -17.86 -21.55
C THR A 19 17.09 -18.48 -22.00
N THR A 20 16.35 -19.06 -21.07
CA THR A 20 15.04 -19.65 -21.34
C THR A 20 13.92 -18.61 -21.31
N VAL A 21 12.79 -18.91 -21.96
CA VAL A 21 11.60 -18.04 -21.89
C VAL A 21 11.11 -17.90 -20.45
N SER A 22 11.13 -18.97 -19.66
CA SER A 22 10.74 -18.92 -18.24
C SER A 22 11.61 -17.97 -17.44
N GLN A 23 12.92 -17.95 -17.68
CA GLN A 23 13.84 -17.00 -17.05
C GLN A 23 13.55 -15.56 -17.45
N LEU A 24 13.20 -15.31 -18.71
CA LEU A 24 12.81 -13.96 -19.16
C LEU A 24 11.51 -13.49 -18.52
N VAL A 25 10.50 -14.36 -18.46
CA VAL A 25 9.24 -14.04 -17.78
C VAL A 25 9.50 -13.75 -16.31
N LEU A 26 10.29 -14.60 -15.64
CA LEU A 26 10.67 -14.41 -14.26
C LEU A 26 11.45 -13.10 -14.04
N PHE A 27 12.40 -12.79 -14.92
CA PHE A 27 13.15 -11.53 -14.90
C PHE A 27 12.21 -10.32 -15.00
N ILE A 28 11.27 -10.33 -15.96
CA ILE A 28 10.31 -9.23 -16.14
C ILE A 28 9.46 -9.06 -14.88
N THR A 29 8.89 -10.16 -14.37
CA THR A 29 8.04 -10.16 -13.19
C THR A 29 8.78 -9.62 -11.96
N LEU A 30 9.97 -10.17 -11.66
CA LEU A 30 10.73 -9.74 -10.48
C LEU A 30 11.19 -8.29 -10.62
N SER A 31 11.70 -7.90 -11.79
CA SER A 31 12.16 -6.52 -12.02
C SER A 31 11.01 -5.52 -11.91
N ALA A 32 9.81 -5.87 -12.38
CA ALA A 32 8.63 -5.02 -12.26
C ALA A 32 8.19 -4.85 -10.80
N ASN A 33 8.32 -5.88 -9.97
CA ASN A 33 8.10 -5.79 -8.52
C ASN A 33 9.19 -5.00 -7.79
N LEU A 34 10.37 -4.86 -8.39
CA LEU A 34 11.52 -4.15 -7.82
C LEU A 34 11.68 -2.70 -8.32
N LYS A 35 10.75 -2.15 -9.13
CA LYS A 35 10.85 -0.78 -9.67
C LYS A 35 11.24 0.26 -8.63
N TRP A 36 10.59 0.25 -7.47
CA TRP A 36 10.93 1.19 -6.40
C TRP A 36 12.34 0.99 -5.84
N ASN A 37 12.78 -0.26 -5.64
CA ASN A 37 14.16 -0.54 -5.22
C ASN A 37 15.18 -0.05 -6.27
N ILE A 38 14.80 -0.09 -7.54
CA ILE A 38 15.60 0.40 -8.66
C ILE A 38 15.65 1.94 -8.64
N ILE A 39 14.51 2.62 -8.48
CA ILE A 39 14.36 4.08 -8.48
C ILE A 39 15.05 4.72 -7.27
N VAL A 40 14.84 4.20 -6.06
CA VAL A 40 15.38 4.78 -4.81
C VAL A 40 16.91 4.74 -4.77
N ALA A 41 17.53 3.90 -5.60
CA ALA A 41 18.97 3.84 -5.78
C ALA A 41 19.50 4.76 -6.91
N GLN A 42 18.62 5.46 -7.64
CA GLN A 42 19.01 6.46 -8.63
C GLN A 42 19.28 7.82 -7.97
N SER A 43 19.49 8.85 -8.80
CA SER A 43 19.64 10.24 -8.37
C SER A 43 18.30 10.96 -8.29
N SER A 44 18.20 11.99 -7.44
CA SER A 44 16.91 12.68 -7.14
C SER A 44 16.22 13.34 -8.33
N HIS A 45 16.97 13.57 -9.41
CA HIS A 45 16.46 14.15 -10.64
C HIS A 45 15.96 13.10 -11.64
N HIS A 46 16.06 11.81 -11.31
CA HIS A 46 15.62 10.73 -12.17
C HIS A 46 14.08 10.66 -12.17
N PRO A 47 13.41 10.75 -13.32
CA PRO A 47 11.96 10.68 -13.38
C PRO A 47 11.45 9.30 -12.95
N LEU A 48 10.39 9.26 -12.13
CA LEU A 48 9.78 8.01 -11.64
C LEU A 48 9.24 7.14 -12.79
N ASP A 49 8.73 7.77 -13.85
CA ASP A 49 8.10 7.09 -14.98
C ASP A 49 9.09 6.65 -16.07
N VAL A 50 10.39 6.84 -15.85
CA VAL A 50 11.42 6.47 -16.82
C VAL A 50 12.29 5.35 -16.24
N PRO A 51 12.49 4.22 -16.93
CA PRO A 51 13.40 3.19 -16.44
C PRO A 51 14.86 3.69 -16.48
N PRO A 52 15.67 3.47 -15.44
CA PRO A 52 17.08 3.83 -15.49
C PRO A 52 17.85 2.95 -16.47
N SER A 53 18.94 3.50 -17.02
CA SER A 53 19.80 2.77 -17.96
C SER A 53 20.62 1.66 -17.28
N ILE A 54 20.87 1.79 -15.98
CA ILE A 54 21.71 0.87 -15.21
C ILE A 54 20.95 0.43 -13.95
N LEU A 55 20.94 -0.88 -13.71
CA LEU A 55 20.39 -1.44 -12.48
C LEU A 55 21.38 -1.28 -11.31
N PRO A 56 20.88 -1.04 -10.08
CA PRO A 56 21.72 -1.09 -8.89
C PRO A 56 22.33 -2.48 -8.67
N ASP A 57 23.57 -2.55 -8.18
CA ASP A 57 24.30 -3.82 -7.98
C ASP A 57 23.55 -4.82 -7.10
N SER A 58 22.84 -4.34 -6.08
CA SER A 58 22.01 -5.18 -5.21
C SER A 58 20.85 -5.85 -5.96
N VAL A 59 20.20 -5.11 -6.87
CA VAL A 59 19.13 -5.61 -7.73
C VAL A 59 19.68 -6.61 -8.73
N VAL A 60 20.84 -6.31 -9.33
CA VAL A 60 21.52 -7.23 -10.25
C VAL A 60 21.87 -8.54 -9.56
N ALA A 61 22.51 -8.49 -8.39
CA ALA A 61 22.87 -9.67 -7.61
C ALA A 61 21.64 -10.52 -7.23
N PHE A 62 20.54 -9.87 -6.85
CA PHE A 62 19.27 -10.52 -6.59
C PHE A 62 18.72 -11.22 -7.85
N LEU A 63 18.62 -10.51 -8.98
CA LEU A 63 18.06 -11.04 -10.21
C LEU A 63 18.90 -12.21 -10.75
N VAL A 64 20.23 -12.12 -10.71
CA VAL A 64 21.15 -13.22 -11.07
C VAL A 64 20.81 -14.48 -10.26
N LYS A 65 20.67 -14.33 -8.93
CA LYS A 65 20.35 -15.45 -8.05
C LYS A 65 18.95 -16.01 -8.29
N ALA A 66 17.94 -15.14 -8.36
CA ALA A 66 16.54 -15.53 -8.45
C ALA A 66 16.19 -16.16 -9.81
N THR A 67 16.75 -15.64 -10.89
CA THR A 67 16.51 -16.15 -12.26
C THR A 67 17.47 -17.27 -12.65
N SER A 68 18.50 -17.54 -11.84
CA SER A 68 19.61 -18.44 -12.19
C SER A 68 20.29 -18.08 -13.52
N MET A 69 20.32 -16.80 -13.87
CA MET A 69 20.97 -16.27 -15.07
C MET A 69 22.38 -15.80 -14.75
N SER A 70 23.26 -15.68 -15.76
CA SER A 70 24.58 -15.08 -15.53
C SER A 70 24.47 -13.56 -15.35
N LEU A 71 25.49 -12.97 -14.72
CA LEU A 71 25.60 -11.52 -14.56
C LEU A 71 25.52 -10.79 -15.90
N GLU A 72 26.21 -11.31 -16.91
CA GLU A 72 26.25 -10.77 -18.26
C GLU A 72 24.88 -10.83 -18.93
N SER A 73 24.13 -11.92 -18.75
CA SER A 73 22.77 -12.04 -19.28
C SER A 73 21.84 -11.00 -18.63
N VAL A 74 21.86 -10.85 -17.31
CA VAL A 74 21.03 -9.87 -16.58
C VAL A 74 21.34 -8.43 -17.04
N GLN A 75 22.63 -8.07 -17.11
CA GLN A 75 23.06 -6.75 -17.56
C GLN A 75 22.74 -6.48 -19.03
N CYS A 76 22.80 -7.51 -19.88
CA CYS A 76 22.45 -7.40 -21.29
C CYS A 76 20.94 -7.27 -21.51
N ILE A 77 20.12 -7.95 -20.69
CA ILE A 77 18.66 -7.99 -20.86
C ILE A 77 17.98 -6.74 -20.34
N TRP A 78 18.47 -6.17 -19.23
CA TRP A 78 17.88 -4.96 -18.65
C TRP A 78 17.62 -3.86 -19.69
N PRO A 79 18.61 -3.32 -20.43
CA PRO A 79 18.37 -2.25 -21.39
C PRO A 79 17.46 -2.63 -22.56
N LEU A 80 17.12 -3.92 -22.72
CA LEU A 80 16.23 -4.41 -23.77
C LEU A 80 14.78 -4.51 -23.32
N LEU A 81 14.59 -4.81 -22.05
CA LEU A 81 13.28 -5.06 -21.45
C LEU A 81 12.89 -4.00 -20.45
N ASN A 82 13.73 -3.00 -20.17
CA ASN A 82 13.46 -2.00 -19.15
C ASN A 82 12.14 -1.25 -19.38
N ASP A 83 11.84 -0.82 -20.61
CA ASP A 83 10.57 -0.16 -20.96
C ASP A 83 9.39 -1.11 -20.73
N ILE A 84 9.53 -2.37 -21.15
CA ILE A 84 8.51 -3.41 -20.94
C ILE A 84 8.28 -3.64 -19.46
N VAL A 85 9.36 -3.75 -18.68
CA VAL A 85 9.31 -3.89 -17.23
C VAL A 85 8.63 -2.68 -16.62
N TRP A 86 8.94 -1.47 -17.07
CA TRP A 86 8.40 -0.22 -16.55
C TRP A 86 6.91 -0.05 -16.83
N ASP A 87 6.42 -0.52 -17.97
CA ASP A 87 5.00 -0.52 -18.30
C ASP A 87 4.25 -1.75 -17.72
N PHE A 88 4.99 -2.80 -17.35
CA PHE A 88 4.39 -4.01 -16.82
C PHE A 88 3.84 -3.79 -15.40
N HIS A 89 2.56 -4.06 -15.24
CA HIS A 89 1.88 -4.10 -13.95
C HIS A 89 1.70 -5.57 -13.60
N PRO A 90 2.47 -6.11 -12.63
CA PRO A 90 2.31 -7.49 -12.20
C PRO A 90 0.97 -7.61 -11.45
N GLU A 91 -0.14 -7.74 -12.18
CA GLU A 91 -1.40 -8.19 -11.60
C GLU A 91 -1.21 -9.67 -11.21
N THR A 92 -0.87 -9.88 -9.94
CA THR A 92 -0.96 -11.16 -9.20
C THR A 92 -0.71 -12.39 -10.06
N LEU A 93 0.57 -12.68 -10.36
CA LEU A 93 0.93 -14.01 -10.84
C LEU A 93 0.65 -14.99 -9.70
N CYS A 94 -0.22 -15.96 -9.98
CA CYS A 94 -0.73 -16.98 -9.06
C CYS A 94 0.31 -18.06 -8.67
N ASP A 95 1.60 -17.80 -8.94
CA ASP A 95 2.69 -18.74 -8.68
C ASP A 95 3.39 -18.34 -7.39
N ALA A 96 2.93 -18.92 -6.27
CA ALA A 96 3.37 -18.60 -4.92
C ALA A 96 4.91 -18.59 -4.78
N ASP A 97 5.59 -19.49 -5.50
CA ASP A 97 7.06 -19.61 -5.50
C ASP A 97 7.80 -18.36 -6.01
N LEU A 98 7.18 -17.59 -6.91
CA LEU A 98 7.78 -16.36 -7.46
C LEU A 98 7.49 -15.14 -6.58
N THR A 99 6.33 -15.12 -5.93
CA THR A 99 5.92 -14.06 -4.99
C THR A 99 6.81 -14.05 -3.74
N PHE A 100 7.24 -15.22 -3.27
CA PHE A 100 8.16 -15.33 -2.12
C PHE A 100 9.54 -14.71 -2.36
N LEU A 101 10.01 -14.67 -3.61
CA LEU A 101 11.34 -14.13 -3.94
C LEU A 101 11.38 -12.60 -3.90
N ALA A 102 10.26 -11.93 -4.19
CA ALA A 102 10.14 -10.48 -4.14
C ALA A 102 9.10 -10.06 -3.10
N LEU A 103 9.48 -10.12 -1.82
CA LEU A 103 8.66 -9.58 -0.74
C LEU A 103 8.20 -8.15 -1.06
N LYS A 104 6.88 -7.93 -0.99
CA LYS A 104 6.30 -6.62 -1.26
C LYS A 104 6.96 -5.57 -0.37
N THR A 105 7.32 -4.44 -0.98
CA THR A 105 7.92 -3.31 -0.25
C THR A 105 7.11 -2.05 -0.54
N LEU A 106 6.57 -1.45 0.51
CA LEU A 106 5.79 -0.22 0.48
C LEU A 106 6.70 0.97 0.74
N TYR A 107 6.64 1.95 -0.16
CA TYR A 107 7.44 3.16 -0.11
C TYR A 107 6.54 4.38 0.07
N PRO A 108 7.04 5.50 0.64
CA PRO A 108 6.39 6.79 0.48
C PRO A 108 6.25 7.11 -1.02
N PRO A 109 5.22 7.88 -1.43
CA PRO A 109 5.01 8.25 -2.83
C PRO A 109 6.09 9.19 -3.38
N THR A 110 7.01 9.64 -2.53
CA THR A 110 8.07 10.59 -2.86
C THR A 110 9.43 10.08 -2.40
N ASN A 111 10.47 10.39 -3.17
CA ASN A 111 11.88 10.20 -2.80
C ASN A 111 12.57 11.52 -2.42
N CYS A 112 11.83 12.63 -2.39
CA CYS A 112 12.34 13.97 -2.11
C CYS A 112 11.59 14.60 -0.93
N CYS A 113 12.15 15.67 -0.36
CA CYS A 113 11.46 16.41 0.68
C CYS A 113 10.30 17.22 0.07
N GLU A 114 9.07 16.98 0.53
CA GLU A 114 7.88 17.71 0.09
C GLU A 114 7.52 18.89 1.01
N ASN A 115 8.21 19.03 2.14
CA ASN A 115 8.04 20.20 2.99
C ASN A 115 8.50 21.47 2.25
N MET A 116 7.55 22.35 1.92
CA MET A 116 7.80 23.60 1.21
C MET A 116 8.71 24.57 1.96
N GLU A 117 8.82 24.44 3.28
CA GLU A 117 9.72 25.24 4.11
C GLU A 117 11.14 24.69 4.15
N CYS A 118 11.36 23.49 3.58
CA CYS A 118 12.66 22.86 3.53
C CYS A 118 13.40 23.22 2.24
N SER A 119 14.64 23.72 2.38
CA SER A 119 15.50 24.04 1.23
C SER A 119 16.13 22.80 0.58
N ARG A 120 15.87 21.60 1.08
CA ARG A 120 16.49 20.37 0.59
C ARG A 120 15.88 19.98 -0.75
N MET A 121 16.70 19.97 -1.79
CA MET A 121 16.34 19.47 -3.12
C MET A 121 16.90 18.09 -3.44
N SER A 122 17.68 17.50 -2.51
CA SER A 122 18.29 16.19 -2.68
C SER A 122 17.41 15.07 -2.16
N GLU A 123 17.65 13.88 -2.71
CA GLU A 123 17.00 12.63 -2.33
C GLU A 123 17.00 12.38 -0.83
N LEU A 124 15.89 11.86 -0.35
CA LEU A 124 15.77 11.29 0.97
C LEU A 124 16.35 9.88 0.92
N HIS A 125 17.30 9.62 1.79
CA HIS A 125 17.82 8.27 1.94
C HIS A 125 16.93 7.47 2.87
N LYS A 126 16.85 6.16 2.59
CA LYS A 126 16.27 5.18 3.49
C LYS A 126 16.88 5.30 4.88
N VAL A 127 16.01 5.42 5.87
CA VAL A 127 16.41 5.42 7.28
C VAL A 127 16.02 4.14 7.96
N GLU A 128 14.85 3.60 7.63
CA GLU A 128 14.35 2.39 8.27
C GLU A 128 13.65 1.48 7.26
N ALA A 129 13.78 0.17 7.49
CA ALA A 129 12.93 -0.83 6.87
C ALA A 129 12.25 -1.60 8.00
N CYS A 130 10.93 -1.45 8.08
CA CYS A 130 10.10 -2.12 9.07
C CYS A 130 9.46 -3.35 8.43
N GLN A 131 9.55 -4.47 9.13
CA GLN A 131 8.80 -5.67 8.77
C GLN A 131 7.32 -5.43 9.09
N VAL A 132 6.43 -5.77 8.16
CA VAL A 132 4.98 -5.67 8.31
C VAL A 132 4.29 -6.90 7.75
N VAL A 133 2.98 -6.99 7.96
CA VAL A 133 2.09 -7.92 7.29
C VAL A 133 1.16 -7.14 6.37
N VAL A 134 1.07 -7.55 5.10
CA VAL A 134 0.11 -7.00 4.14
C VAL A 134 -1.07 -7.96 3.99
N TYR A 135 -2.29 -7.45 4.14
CA TYR A 135 -3.53 -8.19 3.97
C TYR A 135 -4.25 -7.73 2.70
N THR A 136 -4.65 -8.66 1.84
CA THR A 136 -5.26 -8.43 0.51
C THR A 136 -6.48 -9.30 0.33
N LEU A 137 -7.26 -9.10 -0.73
CA LEU A 137 -8.37 -10.02 -1.05
C LEU A 137 -7.94 -11.47 -1.30
N ASN A 138 -6.67 -11.69 -1.62
CA ASN A 138 -6.11 -13.00 -1.97
C ASN A 138 -5.33 -13.66 -0.83
N GLY A 139 -5.36 -13.07 0.37
CA GLY A 139 -4.63 -13.56 1.54
C GLY A 139 -3.66 -12.54 2.10
N CYS A 140 -2.74 -12.99 2.94
CA CYS A 140 -1.74 -12.12 3.56
C CYS A 140 -0.32 -12.60 3.31
N GLU A 141 0.60 -11.65 3.21
CA GLU A 141 1.99 -11.88 2.87
C GLU A 141 2.94 -11.05 3.75
N PRO A 142 4.15 -11.55 4.04
CA PRO A 142 5.20 -10.75 4.65
C PRO A 142 5.62 -9.61 3.73
N ALA A 143 5.85 -8.42 4.28
CA ALA A 143 6.21 -7.26 3.48
C ALA A 143 7.09 -6.28 4.27
N TRP A 144 7.69 -5.33 3.57
CA TRP A 144 8.49 -4.27 4.17
C TRP A 144 7.83 -2.91 3.98
N VAL A 145 7.85 -2.06 4.99
CA VAL A 145 7.57 -0.62 4.85
C VAL A 145 8.88 0.13 4.98
N ILE A 146 9.13 1.05 4.06
CA ILE A 146 10.32 1.90 4.06
C ILE A 146 9.97 3.27 4.61
N HIS A 147 10.75 3.75 5.57
CA HIS A 147 10.67 5.12 6.06
C HIS A 147 11.84 5.94 5.51
N LEU A 148 11.54 7.12 4.98
CA LEU A 148 12.52 8.09 4.49
C LEU A 148 12.56 9.28 5.45
N TYR A 149 13.75 9.78 5.77
CA TYR A 149 13.89 10.88 6.72
C TYR A 149 14.65 12.05 6.10
N CYS A 150 14.08 13.24 6.26
CA CYS A 150 14.76 14.48 5.92
C CYS A 150 15.54 15.00 7.12
N LYS A 151 16.86 15.06 7.00
CA LYS A 151 17.73 15.56 8.08
C LYS A 151 17.64 17.07 8.30
N ASP A 152 17.13 17.82 7.32
CA ASP A 152 17.16 19.28 7.33
C ASP A 152 15.90 19.87 7.98
N CYS A 153 14.72 19.30 7.67
CA CYS A 153 13.45 19.70 8.28
C CYS A 153 12.90 18.67 9.27
N HIS A 154 13.67 17.63 9.59
CA HIS A 154 13.32 16.57 10.54
C HIS A 154 12.00 15.82 10.27
N CYS A 155 11.51 15.85 9.02
CA CYS A 155 10.30 15.15 8.62
C CYS A 155 10.58 13.67 8.35
N ASN A 156 9.68 12.79 8.83
CA ASN A 156 9.70 11.35 8.57
C ASN A 156 8.57 10.95 7.62
N TYR A 157 8.91 10.43 6.45
CA TYR A 157 7.98 10.06 5.40
C TYR A 157 7.71 8.56 5.46
N HIS A 158 6.46 8.21 5.70
CA HIS A 158 5.93 6.85 5.71
C HIS A 158 5.15 6.57 4.42
N HIS A 159 4.61 5.36 4.29
CA HIS A 159 3.88 4.94 3.09
C HIS A 159 2.61 5.77 2.81
N ASN A 160 1.79 6.04 3.84
CA ASN A 160 0.51 6.75 3.67
C ASN A 160 0.50 8.20 4.17
N TYR A 161 1.50 8.57 4.95
CA TYR A 161 1.59 9.88 5.57
C TYR A 161 3.05 10.27 5.77
N TYR A 162 3.28 11.52 6.12
CA TYR A 162 4.53 11.97 6.70
C TYR A 162 4.29 12.64 8.05
N VAL A 163 5.34 12.71 8.85
CA VAL A 163 5.33 13.33 10.18
C VAL A 163 6.32 14.48 10.19
N CYS A 164 5.83 15.69 10.46
CA CYS A 164 6.64 16.90 10.68
C CYS A 164 6.07 17.63 11.89
N ASP A 165 6.94 18.15 12.76
CA ASP A 165 6.54 19.00 13.91
C ASP A 165 5.43 18.41 14.80
N GLY A 166 5.41 17.09 14.97
CA GLY A 166 4.42 16.39 15.79
C GLY A 166 3.06 16.17 15.11
N TRP A 167 2.93 16.53 13.84
CA TRP A 167 1.72 16.34 13.03
C TRP A 167 1.93 15.26 11.99
N ARG A 168 0.94 14.37 11.87
CA ARG A 168 0.82 13.37 10.81
C ARG A 168 -0.05 13.93 9.71
N THR A 169 0.51 14.10 8.52
CA THR A 169 -0.21 14.56 7.32
C THR A 169 -0.28 13.43 6.30
N TYR A 170 -1.49 13.04 5.91
CA TYR A 170 -1.71 12.02 4.89
C TYR A 170 -1.53 12.60 3.49
N TYR A 171 -0.96 11.80 2.57
CA TYR A 171 -0.82 12.22 1.18
C TYR A 171 -2.19 12.35 0.50
N LYS A 172 -2.26 13.19 -0.55
CA LYS A 172 -3.49 13.35 -1.35
C LYS A 172 -3.91 12.02 -2.01
N GLY A 173 -5.22 11.78 -2.03
CA GLY A 173 -5.82 10.60 -2.65
C GLY A 173 -5.95 9.40 -1.69
N ILE A 174 -6.47 8.29 -2.21
CA ILE A 174 -6.68 7.06 -1.44
C ILE A 174 -5.61 6.04 -1.86
N PRO A 175 -4.67 5.66 -0.98
CA PRO A 175 -3.64 4.69 -1.31
C PRO A 175 -4.23 3.27 -1.37
N THR A 176 -3.65 2.41 -2.20
CA THR A 176 -4.07 0.99 -2.32
C THR A 176 -3.97 0.24 -0.99
N PHE A 177 -2.91 0.48 -0.23
CA PHE A 177 -2.68 -0.14 1.08
C PHE A 177 -2.71 0.93 2.17
N LEU A 178 -3.45 0.67 3.25
CA LEU A 178 -3.52 1.50 4.43
C LEU A 178 -2.73 0.86 5.58
N GLN A 179 -1.77 1.59 6.12
CA GLN A 179 -1.00 1.25 7.31
C GLN A 179 -1.81 1.61 8.55
N VAL A 180 -2.46 0.60 9.11
CA VAL A 180 -3.42 0.75 10.23
C VAL A 180 -2.75 0.57 11.60
N SER A 181 -1.61 -0.11 11.63
CA SER A 181 -0.72 -0.17 12.79
C SER A 181 0.74 -0.23 12.34
N GLU A 182 1.68 -0.21 13.29
CA GLU A 182 3.11 -0.22 13.00
C GLU A 182 3.54 -1.42 12.13
N HIS A 183 2.88 -2.57 12.30
CA HIS A 183 3.23 -3.82 11.64
C HIS A 183 2.12 -4.39 10.75
N CYS A 184 1.09 -3.60 10.43
CA CYS A 184 -0.10 -4.05 9.70
C CYS A 184 -0.47 -3.06 8.59
N CYS A 185 -0.51 -3.56 7.36
CA CYS A 185 -1.00 -2.85 6.18
C CYS A 185 -2.15 -3.65 5.55
N VAL A 186 -3.23 -2.98 5.17
CA VAL A 186 -4.42 -3.64 4.62
C VAL A 186 -4.82 -2.97 3.32
N GLU A 187 -5.08 -3.78 2.29
CA GLU A 187 -5.67 -3.32 1.03
C GLU A 187 -7.09 -2.81 1.27
N TRP A 188 -7.38 -1.57 0.87
CA TRP A 188 -8.64 -0.91 1.23
C TRP A 188 -9.89 -1.67 0.73
N GLN A 189 -9.78 -2.40 -0.39
CA GLN A 189 -10.86 -3.22 -0.95
C GLN A 189 -11.32 -4.34 -0.01
N LEU A 190 -10.50 -4.74 0.96
CA LEU A 190 -10.85 -5.78 1.93
C LEU A 190 -12.04 -5.40 2.83
N VAL A 191 -12.24 -4.11 3.11
CA VAL A 191 -13.38 -3.64 3.92
C VAL A 191 -14.64 -3.33 3.10
N GLU A 192 -14.56 -3.33 1.77
CA GLU A 192 -15.76 -3.17 0.94
C GLU A 192 -16.65 -4.41 0.91
N ILE A 193 -16.09 -5.58 1.24
CA ILE A 193 -16.76 -6.87 1.07
C ILE A 193 -17.75 -7.17 2.21
N CYS A 194 -17.53 -6.64 3.40
CA CYS A 194 -18.26 -7.02 4.61
C CYS A 194 -18.21 -5.95 5.70
N SER A 195 -19.03 -6.12 6.74
CA SER A 195 -18.90 -5.33 7.96
C SER A 195 -17.56 -5.61 8.66
N ALA A 196 -17.03 -4.63 9.39
CA ALA A 196 -15.75 -4.74 10.09
C ALA A 196 -15.63 -6.02 10.95
N THR A 197 -16.67 -6.35 11.70
CA THR A 197 -16.75 -7.55 12.55
C THR A 197 -16.68 -8.85 11.75
N ASN A 198 -17.30 -8.89 10.58
CA ASN A 198 -17.31 -10.08 9.74
C ASN A 198 -16.02 -10.22 8.95
N CYS A 199 -15.39 -9.11 8.54
CA CYS A 199 -14.21 -9.15 7.69
C CYS A 199 -13.02 -9.85 8.34
N SER A 200 -12.70 -9.55 9.60
CA SER A 200 -11.61 -10.25 10.29
C SER A 200 -11.87 -11.75 10.39
N MET A 201 -13.11 -12.15 10.71
CA MET A 201 -13.48 -13.55 10.89
C MET A 201 -13.47 -14.33 9.56
N ILE A 202 -14.06 -13.76 8.51
CA ILE A 202 -14.08 -14.36 7.18
C ILE A 202 -12.65 -14.54 6.69
N PHE A 203 -11.84 -13.48 6.76
CA PHE A 203 -10.47 -13.50 6.31
C PHE A 203 -9.64 -14.58 7.05
N MET A 204 -9.73 -14.63 8.38
CA MET A 204 -9.01 -15.63 9.17
C MET A 204 -9.47 -17.05 8.86
N THR A 205 -10.76 -17.26 8.61
CA THR A 205 -11.30 -18.57 8.24
C THR A 205 -10.78 -19.03 6.88
N THR A 206 -10.60 -18.09 5.94
CA THR A 206 -10.17 -18.39 4.58
C THR A 206 -8.66 -18.58 4.47
N PHE A 207 -7.85 -17.76 5.13
CA PHE A 207 -6.41 -17.64 4.82
C PHE A 207 -5.44 -18.00 5.96
N ALA A 208 -5.90 -18.15 7.22
CA ALA A 208 -4.98 -18.28 8.36
C ALA A 208 -4.07 -19.53 8.29
N HIS A 209 -4.56 -20.64 7.75
CA HIS A 209 -3.81 -21.89 7.68
C HIS A 209 -2.62 -21.79 6.70
N GLU A 210 -2.87 -21.30 5.49
CA GLU A 210 -1.84 -21.13 4.47
C GLU A 210 -0.79 -20.10 4.90
N ALA A 211 -1.24 -18.96 5.43
CA ALA A 211 -0.35 -17.92 5.90
C ALA A 211 0.55 -18.38 7.05
N SER A 212 0.06 -19.21 7.98
CA SER A 212 0.86 -19.68 9.11
C SER A 212 2.07 -20.50 8.68
N SER A 213 1.92 -21.33 7.63
CA SER A 213 3.04 -22.11 7.07
C SER A 213 4.09 -21.18 6.47
N VAL A 214 3.67 -20.27 5.59
CA VAL A 214 4.53 -19.33 4.88
C VAL A 214 5.38 -18.51 5.84
N PHE A 215 4.73 -17.92 6.85
CA PHE A 215 5.39 -17.02 7.79
C PHE A 215 6.39 -17.78 8.68
N GLY A 216 6.09 -19.04 9.00
CA GLY A 216 7.01 -19.94 9.70
C GLY A 216 8.24 -20.26 8.87
N ASP A 217 8.08 -20.58 7.59
CA ASP A 217 9.17 -20.98 6.69
C ASP A 217 10.18 -19.85 6.46
N VAL A 218 9.71 -18.60 6.37
CA VAL A 218 10.60 -17.42 6.23
C VAL A 218 11.08 -16.84 7.56
N GLY A 219 10.63 -17.39 8.70
CA GLY A 219 10.99 -16.89 10.03
C GLY A 219 10.49 -15.47 10.29
N TRP A 220 9.31 -15.11 9.79
CA TRP A 220 8.76 -13.77 9.96
C TRP A 220 8.32 -13.53 11.41
N PRO A 221 8.62 -12.38 12.03
CA PRO A 221 8.37 -12.18 13.46
C PRO A 221 6.91 -11.89 13.81
N PHE A 222 6.08 -11.53 12.81
CA PHE A 222 4.69 -11.13 13.03
C PHE A 222 3.71 -12.23 12.68
N SER A 223 2.65 -12.33 13.46
CA SER A 223 1.57 -13.28 13.20
C SER A 223 0.73 -12.81 12.01
N PRO A 224 0.32 -13.72 11.11
CA PRO A 224 -0.61 -13.41 10.02
C PRO A 224 -2.06 -13.30 10.52
N THR A 225 -2.29 -12.62 11.64
CA THR A 225 -3.62 -12.51 12.28
C THR A 225 -4.22 -11.12 12.06
N LEU A 226 -5.31 -11.05 11.30
CA LEU A 226 -6.08 -9.82 11.10
C LEU A 226 -7.09 -9.69 12.25
N SER A 227 -6.86 -8.74 13.15
CA SER A 227 -7.75 -8.48 14.28
C SER A 227 -8.92 -7.57 13.89
N MET A 228 -10.02 -7.63 14.65
CA MET A 228 -11.14 -6.70 14.50
C MET A 228 -10.72 -5.23 14.71
N VAL A 229 -9.74 -4.96 15.57
CA VAL A 229 -9.21 -3.60 15.81
C VAL A 229 -8.55 -3.07 14.54
N HIS A 230 -7.72 -3.88 13.86
CA HIS A 230 -7.10 -3.49 12.60
C HIS A 230 -8.14 -3.11 11.54
N VAL A 231 -9.24 -3.87 11.47
CA VAL A 231 -10.32 -3.61 10.50
C VAL A 231 -11.09 -2.34 10.84
N TRP A 232 -11.32 -2.04 12.13
CA TRP A 232 -11.94 -0.78 12.53
C TRP A 232 -11.04 0.43 12.28
N ASP A 233 -9.77 0.35 12.64
CA ASP A 233 -8.79 1.42 12.37
C ASP A 233 -8.70 1.71 10.87
N MET A 234 -8.73 0.67 10.05
CA MET A 234 -8.81 0.76 8.60
C MET A 234 -10.06 1.48 8.11
N PHE A 235 -11.23 1.09 8.63
CA PHE A 235 -12.52 1.67 8.24
C PHE A 235 -12.57 3.16 8.59
N VAL A 236 -12.20 3.51 9.82
CA VAL A 236 -12.13 4.91 10.28
C VAL A 236 -11.19 5.73 9.41
N LEU A 237 -9.97 5.23 9.18
CA LEU A 237 -9.00 5.93 8.35
C LEU A 237 -9.50 6.10 6.91
N LEU A 238 -10.08 5.05 6.32
CA LEU A 238 -10.61 5.11 4.96
C LEU A 238 -11.73 6.14 4.82
N VAL A 239 -12.68 6.17 5.77
CA VAL A 239 -13.76 7.17 5.81
C VAL A 239 -13.20 8.59 5.87
N LEU A 240 -12.24 8.85 6.77
CA LEU A 240 -11.61 10.17 6.89
C LEU A 240 -10.85 10.57 5.61
N LEU A 241 -10.13 9.63 4.99
CA LEU A 241 -9.42 9.91 3.75
C LEU A 241 -10.39 10.23 2.60
N HIS A 242 -11.50 9.50 2.48
CA HIS A 242 -12.54 9.80 1.49
C HIS A 242 -13.19 11.17 1.71
N ASP A 243 -13.50 11.50 2.96
CA ASP A 243 -14.09 12.79 3.33
C ASP A 243 -13.17 13.96 3.01
N HIS A 244 -11.88 13.87 3.34
CA HIS A 244 -10.93 14.93 2.96
C HIS A 244 -10.70 14.97 1.44
N ALA A 245 -10.63 13.82 0.77
CA ALA A 245 -10.44 13.75 -0.68
C ALA A 245 -11.62 14.36 -1.45
N SER A 246 -12.87 14.18 -0.99
CA SER A 246 -14.05 14.77 -1.63
C SER A 246 -14.07 16.30 -1.54
N ARG A 247 -13.35 16.85 -0.55
CA ARG A 247 -13.19 18.29 -0.30
C ARG A 247 -11.89 18.88 -0.87
N ASP A 248 -11.09 18.08 -1.60
CA ASP A 248 -9.72 18.42 -2.06
C ASP A 248 -8.78 18.87 -0.92
N GLU A 249 -9.02 18.36 0.28
CA GLU A 249 -8.21 18.58 1.48
C GLU A 249 -7.33 17.36 1.77
N VAL A 250 -6.38 17.53 2.70
CA VAL A 250 -5.57 16.43 3.24
C VAL A 250 -5.93 16.22 4.71
N LEU A 251 -5.97 14.96 5.13
CA LEU A 251 -6.16 14.60 6.53
C LEU A 251 -4.89 14.93 7.33
N ILE A 252 -5.03 15.74 8.37
CA ILE A 252 -3.95 16.11 9.29
C ILE A 252 -4.39 15.81 10.71
N ILE A 253 -3.60 15.02 11.44
CA ILE A 253 -3.89 14.63 12.83
C ILE A 253 -2.62 14.72 13.69
N PRO A 254 -2.74 14.89 15.02
CA PRO A 254 -1.59 14.83 15.92
C PRO A 254 -0.89 13.46 15.83
N HIS A 255 0.41 13.41 15.59
CA HIS A 255 1.14 12.14 15.46
C HIS A 255 1.25 11.38 16.80
N THR A 256 1.29 12.12 17.90
CA THR A 256 1.41 11.57 19.26
C THR A 256 0.05 11.33 19.87
N GLY A 257 -0.09 10.27 20.66
CA GLY A 257 -1.32 9.96 21.37
C GLY A 257 -1.48 8.46 21.58
N ASP A 258 -2.56 8.07 22.26
CA ASP A 258 -2.99 6.67 22.22
C ASP A 258 -3.53 6.37 20.82
N GLN A 259 -3.03 5.30 20.19
CA GLN A 259 -3.46 4.83 18.87
C GLN A 259 -4.99 4.70 18.79
N ARG A 260 -5.63 4.27 19.89
CA ARG A 260 -7.08 4.09 19.97
C ARG A 260 -7.86 5.39 19.79
N ASN A 261 -7.29 6.52 20.19
CA ASN A 261 -7.97 7.82 20.18
C ASN A 261 -7.42 8.75 19.09
N HIS A 262 -6.52 8.23 18.24
CA HIS A 262 -5.75 9.01 17.27
C HIS A 262 -6.66 9.72 16.25
N PHE A 263 -7.80 9.11 15.93
CA PHE A 263 -8.77 9.60 14.95
C PHE A 263 -9.99 10.28 15.57
N ASP A 264 -10.10 10.34 16.90
CA ASP A 264 -11.32 10.81 17.58
C ASP A 264 -11.69 12.24 17.20
N MET A 265 -10.70 13.15 17.21
CA MET A 265 -10.91 14.55 16.82
C MET A 265 -11.34 14.68 15.36
N ALA A 266 -10.65 14.00 14.44
CA ALA A 266 -10.98 14.04 13.02
C ALA A 266 -12.37 13.43 12.74
N MET A 267 -12.74 12.35 13.44
CA MET A 267 -14.07 11.77 13.36
C MET A 267 -15.15 12.68 13.92
N GLN A 268 -14.86 13.43 14.99
CA GLN A 268 -15.78 14.42 15.51
C GLN A 268 -16.01 15.55 14.49
N GLU A 269 -14.93 16.07 13.89
CA GLU A 269 -15.02 17.10 12.84
C GLU A 269 -15.82 16.60 11.63
N HIS A 270 -15.59 15.36 11.19
CA HIS A 270 -16.37 14.72 10.13
C HIS A 270 -17.86 14.61 10.48
N ASN A 271 -18.18 14.15 11.70
CA ASN A 271 -19.57 14.05 12.16
C ASN A 271 -20.25 15.42 12.25
N GLU A 272 -19.55 16.44 12.76
CA GLU A 272 -20.07 17.82 12.79
C GLU A 272 -20.31 18.32 11.38
N TRP A 273 -19.40 18.07 10.44
CA TRP A 273 -19.56 18.44 9.04
C TRP A 273 -20.81 17.82 8.43
N ILE A 274 -21.05 16.52 8.66
CA ILE A 274 -22.27 15.81 8.23
C ILE A 274 -23.52 16.45 8.84
N VAL A 275 -23.49 16.82 10.12
CA VAL A 275 -24.65 17.47 10.78
C VAL A 275 -24.97 18.81 10.12
N TYR A 276 -23.96 19.59 9.74
CA TYR A 276 -24.15 20.91 9.14
C TYR A 276 -24.46 20.89 7.64
N HIS A 277 -23.89 19.94 6.90
CA HIS A 277 -23.95 19.92 5.42
C HIS A 277 -24.78 18.76 4.86
N GLY A 278 -25.12 17.76 5.69
CA GLY A 278 -25.79 16.53 5.27
C GLY A 278 -24.82 15.50 4.68
N GLN A 279 -25.39 14.43 4.13
CA GLN A 279 -24.72 13.45 3.28
C GLN A 279 -25.44 13.38 1.93
N ASP A 280 -24.76 13.05 0.85
CA ASP A 280 -25.38 12.91 -0.47
C ASP A 280 -26.46 11.81 -0.45
N GLU A 281 -26.31 10.80 0.40
CA GLU A 281 -27.26 9.72 0.63
C GLU A 281 -28.49 10.13 1.47
N ILE A 282 -28.61 11.39 1.89
CA ILE A 282 -29.81 11.87 2.61
C ILE A 282 -31.08 11.71 1.78
N ASP A 283 -30.96 11.78 0.45
CA ASP A 283 -32.03 11.53 -0.51
C ASP A 283 -32.30 10.03 -0.72
N HIS A 284 -31.40 9.16 -0.27
CA HIS A 284 -31.60 7.70 -0.19
C HIS A 284 -32.30 7.31 1.13
N TYR A 285 -33.26 8.12 1.56
CA TYR A 285 -34.14 7.75 2.66
C TYR A 285 -35.00 6.55 2.20
N CYS A 286 -34.85 5.42 2.86
CA CYS A 286 -35.88 4.39 2.82
C CYS A 286 -36.48 4.27 4.22
N ASP A 287 -37.80 4.13 4.28
CA ASP A 287 -38.54 3.96 5.53
C ASP A 287 -37.99 2.83 6.41
N GLY A 288 -37.24 1.89 5.80
CA GLY A 288 -36.59 0.72 6.40
C GLY A 288 -35.48 1.00 7.42
N TRP A 289 -34.75 2.11 7.29
CA TRP A 289 -33.46 2.30 7.98
C TRP A 289 -33.40 3.53 8.89
N MET A 290 -34.38 4.44 8.79
CA MET A 290 -34.42 5.65 9.61
C MET A 290 -35.05 5.38 10.97
N ARG A 291 -34.36 5.79 12.04
CA ARG A 291 -34.92 5.86 13.40
C ARG A 291 -35.31 7.30 13.70
N VAL A 292 -36.60 7.56 13.83
CA VAL A 292 -37.11 8.87 14.20
C VAL A 292 -37.32 8.87 15.71
N TYR A 293 -36.64 9.78 16.40
CA TYR A 293 -36.83 10.04 17.82
C TYR A 293 -37.66 11.32 17.98
N GLU A 294 -38.72 11.25 18.76
CA GLU A 294 -39.46 12.44 19.19
C GLU A 294 -39.10 12.72 20.65
N GLU A 295 -38.91 13.99 20.99
CA GLU A 295 -38.73 14.39 22.39
C GLU A 295 -40.08 14.32 23.09
N ASP A 296 -40.15 13.56 24.18
CA ASP A 296 -41.31 13.56 25.06
C ASP A 296 -41.40 14.88 25.86
N GLN A 297 -42.47 15.04 26.64
CA GLN A 297 -42.71 16.26 27.43
C GLN A 297 -41.63 16.50 28.51
N ASP A 298 -40.80 15.50 28.81
CA ASP A 298 -39.72 15.54 29.80
C ASP A 298 -38.32 15.67 29.15
N GLY A 299 -38.24 15.79 27.81
CA GLY A 299 -36.99 15.92 27.07
C GLY A 299 -36.21 14.63 26.86
N THR A 300 -36.84 13.47 27.07
CA THR A 300 -36.25 12.16 26.80
C THR A 300 -36.57 11.76 25.35
N PRO A 301 -35.56 11.36 24.56
CA PRO A 301 -35.80 10.91 23.19
C PRO A 301 -36.48 9.54 23.19
N GLU A 302 -37.75 9.47 22.78
CA GLU A 302 -38.48 8.22 22.55
C GLU A 302 -38.46 7.86 21.06
N LEU A 303 -38.16 6.59 20.75
CA LEU A 303 -38.12 6.09 19.38
C LEU A 303 -39.54 5.95 18.81
N HIS A 304 -39.97 6.91 18.00
CA HIS A 304 -41.31 6.98 17.43
C HIS A 304 -41.50 6.05 16.22
N LYS A 305 -40.42 5.78 15.44
CA LYS A 305 -40.49 4.88 14.27
C LYS A 305 -39.28 3.94 14.21
N SER A 306 -39.57 2.64 14.22
CA SER A 306 -38.64 1.55 13.90
C SER A 306 -39.35 0.59 12.95
N SER A 307 -39.03 0.63 11.65
CA SER A 307 -39.55 -0.37 10.72
C SER A 307 -38.69 -1.64 10.80
N HIS A 308 -39.24 -2.69 11.39
CA HIS A 308 -38.70 -4.03 11.18
C HIS A 308 -39.05 -4.49 9.76
N LEU A 309 -38.04 -4.72 8.92
CA LEU A 309 -38.20 -5.53 7.71
C LEU A 309 -38.80 -6.88 8.09
N LYS A 310 -39.94 -7.23 7.49
CA LYS A 310 -40.50 -8.60 7.47
C LYS A 310 -39.69 -9.47 6.52
#